data_AF-A0A8S3XNH0-F1
#
_entry.id   AF-A0A8S3XNH0-F1
#
_cell.length_a   1.000
_cell.length_b   1.000
_cell.length_c   1.000
_cell.angle_alpha   90.00
_cell.angle_beta   90.00
_cell.angle_gamma   90.00
#
_symmetry.space_group_name_H-M   'P 1'
#
loop_
_entity.id
_entity.type
_entity.pdbx_description
1 polymer ?
#
loop_
_entity_poly.entity_id
_entity_poly.type
_entity_poly.pdbx_seq_one_letter_code
_entity_poly.pdbx_strand_id
1 'polypeptide(L)'
;MEEFLELSADTAEDDRILDRIKLLAQESLLVGWLNWKTLDLFKVTLFENKLNVDPEILNKLRFALPTVGLAQTFNPLSVDLPEKQYRDLKLHASPVFDSLKVNTHLEGLVSKSYNQKFLERADELTGSLTHGLLKQRQILMEGIKSLAAKHTGAYEDIKQMFLGESQFKEVSDDLLQFTCARRAEIIEMRRKALKPKEQQHVAKLSEIPPSQTHLFDIDLLSKFLDQRGGLSKIFSKVDDH
;
A
#
# COMPACT_ATOMS: atom_id res chain seq x y z
N MET A 1 0.90 -27.40 14.64
CA MET A 1 2.02 -26.64 15.27
C MET A 1 3.02 -27.55 15.98
N GLU A 2 2.61 -28.70 16.53
CA GLU A 2 3.51 -29.87 16.58
C GLU A 2 4.14 -30.12 15.20
N GLU A 3 3.31 -30.01 14.15
CA GLU A 3 3.76 -29.99 12.75
C GLU A 3 4.89 -29.00 12.45
N PHE A 4 4.94 -27.80 13.06
CA PHE A 4 6.01 -26.81 12.82
C PHE A 4 7.34 -27.26 13.43
N LEU A 5 7.30 -27.90 14.60
CA LEU A 5 8.49 -28.49 15.22
C LEU A 5 8.98 -29.73 14.46
N GLU A 6 8.07 -30.42 13.78
CA GLU A 6 8.34 -31.58 12.93
C GLU A 6 8.78 -31.22 11.50
N LEU A 7 8.68 -29.95 11.09
CA LEU A 7 9.15 -29.52 9.76
C LEU A 7 10.64 -29.75 9.60
N SER A 8 11.04 -30.28 8.45
CA SER A 8 12.43 -30.26 7.98
C SER A 8 12.52 -29.40 6.73
N ALA A 9 13.66 -28.76 6.55
CA ALA A 9 13.99 -28.03 5.35
C ALA A 9 14.58 -28.97 4.29
N ASP A 10 14.56 -28.52 3.04
CA ASP A 10 15.03 -29.31 1.91
C ASP A 10 16.57 -29.51 1.90
N THR A 11 17.30 -28.72 2.69
CA THR A 11 18.76 -28.80 2.80
C THR A 11 19.24 -28.80 4.25
N ALA A 12 20.38 -29.46 4.50
CA ALA A 12 20.96 -29.59 5.83
C ALA A 12 21.44 -28.25 6.44
N GLU A 13 21.71 -27.24 5.60
CA GLU A 13 22.09 -25.90 6.05
C GLU A 13 20.86 -25.11 6.50
N ASP A 14 19.78 -25.19 5.71
CA ASP A 14 18.50 -24.56 6.05
C ASP A 14 17.87 -25.23 7.28
N ASP A 15 18.07 -26.54 7.48
CA ASP A 15 17.60 -27.25 8.67
C ASP A 15 18.24 -26.71 9.94
N ARG A 16 19.54 -26.36 9.90
CA ARG A 16 20.23 -25.73 11.05
C ARG A 16 19.72 -24.32 11.33
N ILE A 17 19.22 -23.62 10.32
CA ILE A 17 18.60 -22.30 10.51
C ILE A 17 17.20 -22.49 11.10
N LEU A 18 16.44 -23.43 10.54
CA LEU A 18 15.09 -23.78 11.00
C LEU A 18 15.10 -24.26 12.46
N ASP A 19 16.08 -25.08 12.86
CA ASP A 19 16.24 -25.54 14.24
C ASP A 19 16.52 -24.40 15.22
N ARG A 20 17.33 -23.41 14.81
CA ARG A 20 17.57 -22.21 15.63
C ARG A 20 16.31 -21.36 15.78
N ILE A 21 15.50 -21.27 14.73
CA ILE A 21 14.21 -20.56 14.77
C ILE A 21 13.21 -21.29 15.68
N LYS A 22 13.14 -22.63 15.60
CA LYS A 22 12.29 -23.45 16.48
C LYS A 22 12.68 -23.27 17.95
N LEU A 23 13.98 -23.29 18.25
CA LEU A 23 14.49 -23.09 19.61
C LEU A 23 14.12 -21.70 20.14
N LEU A 24 14.36 -20.66 19.34
CA LEU A 24 14.02 -19.27 19.71
C LEU A 24 12.50 -19.09 19.92
N ALA A 25 11.68 -19.72 19.09
CA ALA A 25 10.23 -19.71 19.23
C ALA A 25 9.77 -20.42 20.52
N GLN A 26 10.38 -21.55 20.88
CA GLN A 26 10.08 -22.24 22.14
C GLN A 26 10.44 -21.39 23.37
N GLU A 27 11.55 -20.64 23.30
CA GLU A 27 12.02 -19.82 24.43
C GLU A 27 11.29 -18.49 24.57
N SER A 28 10.82 -17.91 23.45
CA SER A 28 10.28 -16.54 23.43
C SER A 28 8.76 -16.45 23.52
N LEU A 29 8.05 -17.56 23.34
CA LEU A 29 6.59 -17.55 23.22
C LEU A 29 5.91 -17.98 24.53
N LEU A 30 4.79 -17.32 24.82
CA LEU A 30 4.10 -17.43 26.10
C LEU A 30 3.65 -18.87 26.41
N VAL A 31 3.65 -19.24 27.69
CA VAL A 31 3.17 -20.54 28.18
C VAL A 31 1.75 -20.78 27.67
N GLY A 32 1.57 -21.83 26.86
CA GLY A 32 0.28 -22.20 26.26
C GLY A 32 0.08 -21.84 24.78
N TRP A 33 1.04 -21.19 24.12
CA TRP A 33 0.95 -20.89 22.68
C TRP A 33 0.93 -22.14 21.79
N LEU A 34 1.54 -23.25 22.24
CA LEU A 34 1.46 -24.56 21.59
C LEU A 34 0.05 -25.14 21.57
N ASN A 35 -0.86 -24.63 22.42
CA ASN A 35 -2.25 -25.07 22.50
C ASN A 35 -3.20 -24.26 21.60
N TRP A 36 -2.66 -23.34 20.80
CA TRP A 36 -3.47 -22.58 19.84
C TRP A 36 -4.01 -23.53 18.77
N LYS A 37 -5.32 -23.74 18.78
CA LYS A 37 -6.04 -24.47 17.72
C LYS A 37 -6.63 -23.45 16.76
N THR A 38 -6.29 -23.57 15.48
CA THR A 38 -7.07 -22.93 14.41
C THR A 38 -8.43 -23.60 14.40
N LEU A 39 -9.49 -22.87 14.74
CA LEU A 39 -10.85 -23.37 14.66
C LEU A 39 -11.42 -23.05 13.29
N ASP A 40 -11.70 -24.08 12.49
CA ASP A 40 -12.52 -23.94 11.29
C ASP A 40 -13.98 -23.71 11.73
N LEU A 41 -14.30 -22.45 12.02
CA LEU A 41 -15.66 -22.06 12.36
C LEU A 41 -16.49 -22.00 11.07
N PHE A 42 -17.30 -23.03 10.85
CA PHE A 42 -18.29 -23.02 9.78
C PHE A 42 -19.39 -21.99 10.05
N LYS A 43 -19.97 -21.43 8.97
CA LYS A 43 -21.07 -20.45 9.03
C LYS A 43 -22.20 -20.88 9.99
N VAL A 44 -22.51 -22.17 10.02
CA VAL A 44 -23.57 -22.75 10.87
C VAL A 44 -23.23 -22.65 12.36
N THR A 45 -21.95 -22.81 12.70
CA THR A 45 -21.41 -22.73 14.07
C THR A 45 -21.29 -21.28 14.55
N LEU A 46 -20.87 -20.36 13.66
CA LEU A 46 -20.70 -18.93 13.97
C LEU A 46 -22.03 -18.20 14.24
N PHE A 47 -23.13 -18.68 13.68
CA PHE A 47 -24.44 -18.02 13.75
C PHE A 47 -25.53 -18.86 14.41
N GLU A 48 -25.16 -19.92 15.15
CA GLU A 48 -26.10 -20.74 15.93
C GLU A 48 -27.35 -21.17 15.13
N ASN A 49 -27.17 -21.68 13.91
CA ASN A 49 -28.26 -22.08 13.01
C ASN A 49 -29.22 -20.96 12.55
N LYS A 50 -28.87 -19.68 12.67
CA LYS A 50 -29.59 -18.60 11.97
C LYS A 50 -29.36 -18.72 10.46
N LEU A 51 -30.25 -19.44 9.78
CA LEU A 51 -30.18 -19.74 8.34
C LEU A 51 -30.30 -18.51 7.44
N ASN A 52 -30.80 -17.38 7.96
CA ASN A 52 -30.92 -16.11 7.25
C ASN A 52 -30.01 -15.03 7.88
N VAL A 53 -28.70 -15.19 7.72
CA VAL A 53 -27.78 -14.06 7.88
C VAL A 53 -27.76 -13.32 6.54
N ASP A 54 -28.05 -12.01 6.60
CA ASP A 54 -28.04 -11.12 5.44
C ASP A 54 -26.75 -11.31 4.60
N PRO A 55 -26.86 -11.58 3.29
CA PRO A 55 -25.71 -11.69 2.38
C PRO A 55 -24.76 -10.48 2.46
N GLU A 56 -25.26 -9.29 2.76
CA GLU A 56 -24.45 -8.09 2.93
C GLU A 56 -23.58 -8.15 4.19
N ILE A 57 -24.12 -8.69 5.29
CA ILE A 57 -23.39 -8.94 6.54
C ILE A 57 -22.33 -10.03 6.33
N LEU A 58 -22.68 -11.10 5.62
CA LEU A 58 -21.74 -12.18 5.31
C LEU A 58 -20.59 -11.71 4.42
N ASN A 59 -20.86 -10.84 3.45
CA ASN A 59 -19.83 -10.26 2.60
C ASN A 59 -18.89 -9.33 3.38
N LYS A 60 -19.41 -8.59 4.38
CA LYS A 60 -18.59 -7.79 5.30
C LYS A 60 -17.71 -8.69 6.19
N LEU A 61 -18.26 -9.79 6.71
CA LEU A 61 -17.55 -10.70 7.62
C LEU A 61 -16.51 -11.60 6.92
N ARG A 62 -16.70 -11.92 5.63
CA ARG A 62 -15.82 -12.83 4.88
C ARG A 62 -14.39 -12.30 4.71
N PHE A 63 -14.17 -10.99 4.90
CA PHE A 63 -12.86 -10.34 4.71
C PHE A 63 -12.51 -9.29 5.77
N ALA A 64 -13.38 -9.02 6.75
CA ALA A 64 -13.12 -8.01 7.77
C ALA A 64 -12.40 -8.61 8.99
N LEU A 65 -11.19 -8.12 9.25
CA LEU A 65 -10.73 -8.01 10.63
C LEU A 65 -11.59 -6.92 11.28
N PRO A 66 -12.21 -7.17 12.45
CA PRO A 66 -13.04 -6.16 13.11
C PRO A 66 -12.24 -4.87 13.28
N THR A 67 -12.70 -3.77 12.68
CA THR A 67 -11.98 -2.49 12.65
C THR A 67 -11.60 -2.01 14.05
N VAL A 68 -12.53 -2.14 15.00
CA VAL A 68 -12.32 -1.84 16.42
C VAL A 68 -11.34 -2.83 17.06
N GLY A 69 -11.43 -4.12 16.72
CA GLY A 69 -10.48 -5.14 17.20
C GLY A 69 -9.04 -4.86 16.73
N LEU A 70 -8.86 -4.42 15.48
CA LEU A 70 -7.57 -3.95 14.98
C LEU A 70 -7.07 -2.72 15.73
N ALA A 71 -7.92 -1.71 15.93
CA ALA A 71 -7.56 -0.53 16.70
C ALA A 71 -7.15 -0.88 18.15
N GLN A 72 -7.84 -1.85 18.76
CA GLN A 72 -7.54 -2.35 20.10
C GLN A 72 -6.18 -3.02 20.22
N THR A 73 -5.62 -3.58 19.14
CA THR A 73 -4.25 -4.13 19.18
C THR A 73 -3.18 -3.07 19.42
N PHE A 74 -3.43 -1.82 19.01
CA PHE A 74 -2.51 -0.69 19.21
C PHE A 74 -2.90 0.17 20.41
N ASN A 75 -4.20 0.29 20.67
CA ASN A 75 -4.74 1.00 21.83
C ASN A 75 -5.94 0.23 22.40
N PRO A 76 -5.75 -0.58 23.46
CA PRO A 76 -6.80 -1.42 24.05
C PRO A 76 -8.05 -0.65 24.52
N LEU A 77 -7.94 0.66 24.74
CA LEU A 77 -9.05 1.53 25.15
C LEU A 77 -9.88 2.04 23.95
N SER A 78 -9.57 1.63 22.73
CA SER A 78 -10.33 1.99 21.54
C SER A 78 -11.72 1.33 21.60
N VAL A 79 -12.75 2.15 21.84
CA VAL A 79 -14.14 1.69 21.95
C VAL A 79 -14.93 1.84 20.65
N ASP A 80 -14.49 2.72 19.75
CA ASP A 80 -15.17 2.99 18.49
C ASP A 80 -14.16 3.51 17.43
N LEU A 81 -14.33 3.07 16.19
CA LEU A 81 -13.70 3.66 15.02
C LEU A 81 -14.75 3.74 13.91
N PRO A 82 -15.18 4.95 13.50
CA PRO A 82 -16.31 5.09 12.60
C PRO A 82 -15.98 4.56 11.20
N GLU A 83 -16.75 3.58 10.75
CA GLU A 83 -16.67 3.04 9.39
C GLU A 83 -17.38 3.99 8.40
N LYS A 84 -16.68 5.04 7.98
CA LYS A 84 -17.16 5.97 6.95
C LYS A 84 -16.86 5.43 5.56
N GLN A 85 -17.67 5.79 4.56
CA GLN A 85 -17.33 5.50 3.18
C GLN A 85 -16.05 6.25 2.81
N TYR A 86 -15.23 5.65 1.94
CA TYR A 86 -13.97 6.24 1.46
C TYR A 86 -14.15 7.67 0.92
N ARG A 87 -15.29 7.96 0.27
CA ARG A 87 -15.62 9.28 -0.28
C ARG A 87 -15.88 10.35 0.79
N ASP A 88 -16.24 9.94 2.00
CA ASP A 88 -16.54 10.84 3.12
C ASP A 88 -15.30 11.17 3.97
N LEU A 89 -14.17 10.52 3.70
CA LEU A 89 -12.91 10.77 4.37
C LEU A 89 -12.26 12.05 3.81
N LYS A 90 -11.94 13.02 4.68
CA LYS A 90 -11.30 14.31 4.32
C LYS A 90 -9.79 14.19 4.06
N LEU A 91 -9.38 13.11 3.39
CA LEU A 91 -7.99 12.82 3.02
C LEU A 91 -7.77 12.95 1.49
N HIS A 92 -8.82 13.22 0.72
CA HIS A 92 -8.72 13.51 -0.72
C HIS A 92 -7.96 14.81 -0.95
N ALA A 93 -6.81 14.72 -1.63
CA ALA A 93 -6.01 15.87 -2.03
C ALA A 93 -5.82 15.90 -3.55
N SER A 94 -6.94 15.89 -4.28
CA SER A 94 -6.96 16.19 -5.70
C SER A 94 -6.60 17.67 -5.93
N PRO A 95 -5.77 18.01 -6.93
CA PRO A 95 -5.22 17.13 -7.96
C PRO A 95 -3.84 16.50 -7.64
N VAL A 96 -3.19 16.87 -6.54
CA VAL A 96 -1.76 16.58 -6.30
C VAL A 96 -1.49 15.10 -5.94
N PHE A 97 -2.40 14.51 -5.16
CA PHE A 97 -2.31 13.12 -4.70
C PHE A 97 -3.38 12.24 -5.36
N ASP A 98 -3.78 12.61 -6.57
CA ASP A 98 -4.70 11.84 -7.40
C ASP A 98 -3.94 10.83 -8.27
N SER A 99 -4.66 9.90 -8.88
CA SER A 99 -4.09 8.99 -9.86
C SER A 99 -3.59 9.76 -11.10
N LEU A 100 -2.42 9.39 -11.62
CA LEU A 100 -1.93 10.00 -12.85
C LEU A 100 -2.79 9.59 -14.03
N LYS A 101 -3.12 10.54 -14.90
CA LYS A 101 -3.90 10.31 -16.11
C LYS A 101 -3.03 9.64 -17.18
N VAL A 102 -3.66 8.86 -18.05
CA VAL A 102 -3.01 8.43 -19.28
C VAL A 102 -2.90 9.64 -20.21
N ASN A 103 -1.76 9.83 -20.87
CA ASN A 103 -1.60 10.90 -21.86
C ASN A 103 -2.62 10.71 -23.00
N THR A 104 -3.26 11.79 -23.45
CA THR A 104 -4.33 11.74 -24.48
C THR A 104 -3.92 11.01 -25.75
N HIS A 105 -2.66 11.15 -26.18
CA HIS A 105 -2.10 10.42 -27.32
C HIS A 105 -2.15 8.88 -27.16
N LEU A 106 -2.12 8.37 -25.93
CA LEU A 106 -2.04 6.95 -25.61
C LEU A 106 -3.38 6.36 -25.13
N GLU A 107 -4.43 7.17 -24.96
CA GLU A 107 -5.73 6.71 -24.43
C GLU A 107 -6.31 5.54 -25.25
N GLY A 108 -6.16 5.58 -26.58
CA GLY A 108 -6.62 4.52 -27.48
C GLY A 108 -5.86 3.19 -27.37
N LEU A 109 -4.70 3.17 -26.68
CA LEU A 109 -3.89 1.97 -26.44
C LEU A 109 -4.22 1.31 -25.10
N VAL A 110 -4.93 2.01 -24.22
CA VAL A 110 -5.30 1.47 -22.91
C VAL A 110 -6.30 0.36 -23.14
N SER A 111 -5.86 -0.88 -22.92
CA SER A 111 -6.77 -2.01 -22.79
C SER A 111 -7.82 -1.66 -21.73
N LYS A 112 -9.11 -1.80 -22.07
CA LYS A 112 -10.21 -1.73 -21.09
C LYS A 112 -10.15 -2.86 -20.04
N SER A 113 -9.09 -3.66 -20.03
CA SER A 113 -8.80 -4.70 -19.05
C SER A 113 -9.01 -4.19 -17.62
N TYR A 114 -9.58 -5.07 -16.81
CA TYR A 114 -9.79 -4.90 -15.38
C TYR A 114 -8.52 -4.45 -14.64
N ASN A 115 -7.35 -4.88 -15.11
CA ASN A 115 -6.07 -4.60 -14.45
C ASN A 115 -5.67 -3.12 -14.47
N GLN A 116 -5.99 -2.37 -15.54
CA GLN A 116 -5.64 -0.94 -15.61
C GLN A 116 -6.47 -0.10 -14.63
N LYS A 117 -7.77 -0.39 -14.53
CA LYS A 117 -8.65 0.28 -13.56
C LYS A 117 -8.26 -0.05 -12.12
N PHE A 118 -7.81 -1.26 -11.85
CA PHE A 118 -7.31 -1.64 -10.54
C PHE A 118 -6.05 -0.85 -10.18
N LEU A 119 -5.08 -0.76 -11.10
CA LEU A 119 -3.84 -0.01 -10.89
C LEU A 119 -4.10 1.50 -10.73
N GLU A 120 -5.05 2.07 -11.47
CA GLU A 120 -5.46 3.47 -11.31
C GLU A 120 -6.01 3.74 -9.90
N ARG A 121 -6.90 2.89 -9.40
CA ARG A 121 -7.42 2.99 -8.03
C ARG A 121 -6.32 2.78 -6.97
N ALA A 122 -5.36 1.91 -7.25
CA ALA A 122 -4.22 1.69 -6.36
C ALA A 122 -3.30 2.94 -6.29
N ASP A 123 -3.07 3.61 -7.43
CA ASP A 123 -2.35 4.90 -7.48
C ASP A 123 -3.10 5.95 -6.65
N GLU A 124 -4.41 6.11 -6.85
CA GLU A 124 -5.26 7.01 -6.06
C GLU A 124 -5.18 6.75 -4.55
N LEU A 125 -5.26 5.47 -4.14
CA LEU A 125 -5.17 5.07 -2.74
C LEU A 125 -3.80 5.42 -2.14
N THR A 126 -2.71 5.05 -2.83
CA THR A 126 -1.35 5.34 -2.34
C THR A 126 -1.07 6.84 -2.30
N GLY A 127 -1.60 7.60 -3.26
CA GLY A 127 -1.61 9.06 -3.22
C GLY A 127 -2.28 9.60 -1.96
N SER A 128 -3.51 9.15 -1.69
CA SER A 128 -4.29 9.56 -0.51
C SER A 128 -3.59 9.20 0.81
N LEU A 129 -2.98 8.02 0.90
CA LEU A 129 -2.19 7.61 2.07
C LEU A 129 -0.96 8.51 2.27
N THR A 130 -0.24 8.80 1.19
CA THR A 130 0.91 9.71 1.22
C THR A 130 0.49 11.10 1.73
N HIS A 131 -0.62 11.64 1.22
CA HIS A 131 -1.16 12.91 1.69
C HIS A 131 -1.53 12.87 3.18
N GLY A 132 -2.20 11.81 3.61
CA GLY A 132 -2.61 11.63 5.01
C GLY A 132 -1.42 11.62 5.97
N LEU A 133 -0.35 10.89 5.63
CA LEU A 133 0.88 10.84 6.41
C LEU A 133 1.56 12.21 6.48
N LEU A 134 1.66 12.92 5.35
CA LEU A 134 2.23 14.28 5.33
C LEU A 134 1.42 15.26 6.18
N LYS A 135 0.09 15.20 6.10
CA LYS A 135 -0.81 16.04 6.90
C LYS A 135 -0.72 15.73 8.39
N GLN A 136 -0.68 14.44 8.75
CA GLN A 136 -0.48 14.00 10.13
C GLN A 136 0.86 14.52 10.67
N ARG A 137 1.94 14.38 9.90
CA ARG A 137 3.27 14.87 10.27
C ARG A 137 3.28 16.39 10.44
N GLN A 138 2.65 17.13 9.54
CA GLN A 138 2.53 18.58 9.66
C GLN A 138 1.85 18.98 10.99
N ILE A 139 0.66 18.44 11.26
CA ILE A 139 -0.11 18.77 12.47
C ILE A 139 0.66 18.38 13.73
N LEU A 140 1.31 17.22 13.72
CA LEU A 140 2.13 16.78 14.85
C LEU A 140 3.31 17.72 15.09
N MET A 141 4.01 18.14 14.03
CA MET A 141 5.12 19.08 14.14
C MET A 141 4.68 20.45 14.67
N GLU A 142 3.50 20.93 14.27
CA GLU A 142 2.89 22.14 14.83
C GLU A 142 2.58 21.96 16.33
N GLY A 143 2.02 20.81 16.71
CA GLY A 143 1.75 20.46 18.12
C GLY A 143 3.02 20.38 18.97
N ILE A 144 4.07 19.72 18.48
CA ILE A 144 5.37 19.60 19.13
C ILE A 144 6.00 20.99 19.34
N LYS A 145 6.00 21.84 18.31
CA LYS A 145 6.50 23.22 18.42
C LYS A 145 5.74 24.00 19.48
N SER A 146 4.42 23.90 19.52
CA SER A 146 3.61 24.55 20.55
C SER A 146 3.88 23.99 21.94
N LEU A 147 4.13 22.70 22.09
CA LEU A 147 4.41 22.06 23.38
C LEU A 147 5.78 22.51 23.91
N ALA A 148 6.80 22.46 23.06
CA ALA A 148 8.15 22.93 23.35
C ALA A 148 8.19 24.41 23.77
N ALA A 149 7.39 25.26 23.13
CA ALA A 149 7.29 26.67 23.48
C ALA A 149 6.66 26.91 24.86
N LYS A 150 5.68 26.08 25.27
CA LYS A 150 5.01 26.19 26.58
C LYS A 150 5.81 25.60 27.72
N HIS A 151 6.60 24.57 27.44
CA HIS A 151 7.36 23.81 28.45
C HIS A 151 8.83 23.72 28.04
N THR A 152 9.55 24.83 28.15
CA THR A 152 10.96 24.93 27.75
C THR A 152 11.87 23.93 28.48
N GLY A 153 11.55 23.60 29.73
CA GLY A 153 12.30 22.60 30.50
C GLY A 153 12.19 21.16 29.98
N ALA A 154 11.19 20.85 29.14
CA ALA A 154 11.01 19.54 28.52
C ALA A 154 11.53 19.50 27.06
N TYR A 155 12.19 20.57 26.59
CA TYR A 155 12.59 20.69 25.19
C TYR A 155 13.50 19.55 24.72
N GLU A 156 14.53 19.21 25.51
CA GLU A 156 15.46 18.14 25.13
C GLU A 156 14.79 16.76 25.12
N ASP A 157 13.90 16.48 26.07
CA ASP A 157 13.12 15.23 26.08
C ASP A 157 12.20 15.15 24.84
N ILE A 158 11.48 16.23 24.53
CA ILE A 158 10.62 16.33 23.34
C ILE A 158 11.45 16.11 22.07
N LYS A 159 12.64 16.73 21.99
CA LYS A 159 13.54 16.59 20.86
C LYS A 159 14.01 15.16 20.72
N GLN A 160 14.46 14.51 21.79
CA GLN A 160 14.92 13.12 21.76
C GLN A 160 13.81 12.14 21.37
N MET A 161 12.56 12.39 21.79
CA MET A 161 11.43 11.48 21.52
C MET A 161 10.87 11.63 20.10
N PHE A 162 10.78 12.84 19.56
CA PHE A 162 10.02 13.10 18.33
C PHE A 162 10.81 13.77 17.19
N LEU A 163 11.97 14.35 17.48
CA LEU A 163 12.77 15.11 16.52
C LEU A 163 14.17 14.49 16.35
N GLY A 164 14.93 14.93 15.33
CA GLY A 164 16.28 14.41 15.11
C GLY A 164 16.30 12.90 14.87
N GLU A 165 17.29 12.19 15.41
CA GLU A 165 17.41 10.72 15.32
C GLU A 165 16.52 10.02 16.36
N SER A 166 15.20 10.20 16.25
CA SER A 166 14.23 9.51 17.11
C SER A 166 13.55 8.34 16.39
N GLN A 167 13.18 7.31 17.15
CA GLN A 167 12.43 6.15 16.64
C GLN A 167 11.11 6.57 15.99
N PHE A 168 10.46 7.62 16.50
CA PHE A 168 9.27 8.17 15.88
C PHE A 168 9.55 8.70 14.47
N LYS A 169 10.63 9.49 14.31
CA LYS A 169 11.00 10.05 13.00
C LYS A 169 11.37 8.94 12.02
N GLU A 170 12.13 7.96 12.47
CA GLU A 170 12.53 6.79 11.66
C GLU A 170 11.29 6.07 11.10
N VAL A 171 10.37 5.63 11.97
CA VAL A 171 9.14 4.95 11.53
C VAL A 171 8.27 5.86 10.65
N SER A 172 8.16 7.14 10.99
CA SER A 172 7.40 8.09 10.17
C SER A 172 8.00 8.30 8.77
N ASP A 173 9.33 8.27 8.65
CA ASP A 173 10.01 8.37 7.35
C ASP A 173 9.87 7.07 6.56
N ASP A 174 10.01 5.92 7.21
CA ASP A 174 9.83 4.61 6.59
C ASP A 174 8.43 4.42 6.01
N LEU A 175 7.38 4.83 6.75
CA LEU A 175 6.00 4.77 6.25
C LEU A 175 5.79 5.67 5.03
N LEU A 176 6.39 6.87 5.04
CA LEU A 176 6.31 7.79 3.91
C LEU A 176 7.07 7.23 2.70
N GLN A 177 8.27 6.69 2.91
CA GLN A 177 9.07 6.07 1.86
C GLN A 177 8.37 4.84 1.28
N PHE A 178 7.79 3.99 2.12
CA PHE A 178 7.03 2.81 1.71
C PHE A 178 5.85 3.19 0.80
N THR A 179 5.04 4.16 1.22
CA THR A 179 3.88 4.61 0.43
C THR A 179 4.30 5.26 -0.89
N CYS A 180 5.37 6.06 -0.89
CA CYS A 180 5.93 6.66 -2.10
C CYS A 180 6.51 5.61 -3.05
N ALA A 181 7.28 4.64 -2.55
CA ALA A 181 7.86 3.56 -3.34
C ALA A 181 6.76 2.70 -3.97
N ARG A 182 5.71 2.37 -3.21
CA ARG A 182 4.58 1.59 -3.73
C ARG A 182 3.84 2.35 -4.83
N ARG A 183 3.65 3.67 -4.68
CA ARG A 183 3.06 4.50 -5.74
C ARG A 183 3.93 4.52 -7.00
N ALA A 184 5.25 4.64 -6.84
CA ALA A 184 6.19 4.61 -7.96
C ALA A 184 6.13 3.28 -8.74
N GLU A 185 6.08 2.16 -8.02
CA GLU A 185 5.92 0.83 -8.62
C GLU A 185 4.60 0.69 -9.39
N ILE A 186 3.49 1.19 -8.83
CA ILE A 186 2.18 1.20 -9.51
C ILE A 186 2.23 2.02 -10.79
N ILE A 187 2.79 3.23 -10.73
CA ILE A 187 2.97 4.10 -11.91
C ILE A 187 3.83 3.39 -12.96
N GLU A 188 4.92 2.73 -12.55
CA GLU A 188 5.76 1.96 -13.46
C GLU A 188 4.98 0.80 -14.12
N MET A 189 4.19 0.04 -13.36
CA MET A 189 3.33 -1.02 -13.90
C MET A 189 2.32 -0.48 -14.92
N ARG A 190 1.70 0.67 -14.62
CA ARG A 190 0.78 1.36 -15.56
C ARG A 190 1.50 1.77 -16.85
N ARG A 191 2.70 2.36 -16.74
CA ARG A 191 3.55 2.72 -17.89
C ARG A 191 3.99 1.49 -18.69
N LYS A 192 4.33 0.38 -18.04
CA LYS A 192 4.73 -0.88 -18.70
C LYS A 192 3.62 -1.47 -19.57
N ALA A 193 2.36 -1.28 -19.21
CA ALA A 193 1.24 -1.73 -20.02
C ALA A 193 1.05 -0.92 -21.31
N LEU A 194 1.66 0.26 -21.40
CA LEU A 194 1.64 1.14 -22.57
C LEU A 194 2.93 0.99 -23.40
N LYS A 195 3.62 -0.15 -23.31
CA LYS A 195 4.87 -0.39 -24.04
C LYS A 195 4.60 -0.67 -25.53
N PRO A 196 5.37 -0.05 -26.44
CA PRO A 196 5.37 -0.42 -27.85
C PRO A 196 6.02 -1.79 -28.06
N LYS A 197 5.80 -2.40 -29.24
CA LYS A 197 6.33 -3.73 -29.57
C LYS A 197 7.85 -3.75 -29.71
N GLU A 198 8.42 -2.72 -30.33
CA GLU A 198 9.86 -2.71 -30.60
C GLU A 198 10.68 -2.23 -29.40
N GLN A 199 11.69 -3.01 -29.01
CA GLN A 199 12.52 -2.77 -27.84
C GLN A 199 13.22 -1.39 -27.86
N GLN A 200 13.61 -0.91 -29.04
CA GLN A 200 14.22 0.42 -29.21
C GLN A 200 13.29 1.58 -28.88
N HIS A 201 11.97 1.38 -29.01
CA HIS A 201 10.95 2.36 -28.61
C HIS A 201 10.66 2.25 -27.11
N VAL A 202 10.65 1.03 -26.57
CA VAL A 202 10.46 0.76 -25.14
C VAL A 202 11.52 1.48 -24.30
N ALA A 203 12.80 1.36 -24.65
CA ALA A 203 13.89 1.99 -23.91
C ALA A 203 13.71 3.52 -23.83
N LYS A 204 13.54 4.19 -24.98
CA LYS A 204 13.37 5.65 -25.01
C LYS A 204 12.07 6.13 -24.37
N LEU A 205 10.98 5.37 -24.46
CA LEU A 205 9.72 5.71 -23.77
C LEU A 205 9.87 5.60 -22.24
N SER A 206 10.66 4.63 -21.75
CA SER A 206 10.90 4.46 -20.31
C SER A 206 11.71 5.60 -19.68
N GLU A 207 12.54 6.29 -20.47
CA GLU A 207 13.31 7.47 -20.07
C GLU A 207 12.43 8.71 -19.85
N ILE A 208 11.24 8.76 -20.44
CA ILE A 208 10.32 9.89 -20.28
C ILE A 208 9.68 9.80 -18.87
N PRO A 209 9.99 10.71 -17.94
CA PRO A 209 9.45 10.66 -16.58
C PRO A 209 7.93 10.91 -16.57
N PRO A 210 7.20 10.55 -15.51
CA PRO A 210 5.84 11.04 -15.31
C PRO A 210 5.83 12.56 -15.08
N SER A 211 4.71 13.22 -15.39
CA SER A 211 4.46 14.61 -15.00
C SER A 211 3.66 14.67 -13.69
N GLN A 212 3.32 15.88 -13.25
CA GLN A 212 2.45 16.09 -12.09
C GLN A 212 1.04 15.51 -12.27
N THR A 213 0.59 15.31 -13.52
CA THR A 213 -0.81 14.94 -13.82
C THR A 213 -0.94 13.74 -14.76
N HIS A 214 0.12 13.32 -15.44
CA HIS A 214 0.09 12.24 -16.44
C HIS A 214 1.23 11.23 -16.27
N LEU A 215 1.00 10.00 -16.73
CA LEU A 215 1.96 8.88 -16.66
C LEU A 215 3.28 9.15 -17.39
N PHE A 216 3.29 10.05 -18.38
CA PHE A 216 4.47 10.55 -19.03
C PHE A 216 4.42 12.08 -19.10
N ASP A 217 5.59 12.71 -19.13
CA ASP A 217 5.74 14.12 -19.42
C ASP A 217 5.14 14.44 -20.79
N ILE A 218 4.28 15.45 -20.83
CA ILE A 218 3.43 15.74 -21.99
C ILE A 218 4.30 16.21 -23.16
N ASP A 219 5.25 17.10 -22.90
CA ASP A 219 6.07 17.72 -23.93
C ASP A 219 7.12 16.74 -24.46
N LEU A 220 7.77 15.99 -23.58
CA LEU A 220 8.74 14.97 -23.96
C LEU A 220 8.09 13.82 -24.73
N LEU A 221 6.89 13.39 -24.33
CA LEU A 221 6.14 12.37 -25.06
C LEU A 221 5.76 12.86 -26.47
N SER A 222 5.27 14.10 -26.59
CA SER A 222 4.89 14.67 -27.89
C SER A 222 6.09 14.72 -28.84
N LYS A 223 7.24 15.22 -28.37
CA LYS A 223 8.50 15.23 -29.14
C LYS A 223 8.93 13.82 -29.56
N PHE A 224 8.82 12.84 -28.67
CA PHE A 224 9.17 11.44 -28.97
C PHE A 224 8.29 10.86 -30.09
N LEU A 225 6.99 11.12 -30.05
CA LEU A 225 6.04 10.65 -31.07
C LEU A 225 6.32 11.31 -32.42
N ASP A 226 6.54 12.62 -32.45
CA ASP A 226 6.80 13.38 -33.68
C ASP A 226 8.08 12.91 -34.39
N GLN A 227 9.17 12.73 -33.64
CA GLN A 227 10.46 12.28 -34.19
C GLN A 227 10.41 10.88 -34.82
N ARG A 228 9.44 10.05 -34.42
CA ARG A 228 9.32 8.66 -34.85
C ARG A 228 8.11 8.42 -35.76
N GLY A 229 7.52 9.50 -36.28
CA GLY A 229 6.49 9.47 -37.30
C GLY A 229 5.09 9.12 -36.79
N GLY A 230 4.82 9.44 -35.52
CA GLY A 230 3.50 9.39 -34.90
C GLY A 230 3.14 8.06 -34.24
N LEU A 231 1.98 8.07 -33.56
CA LEU A 231 1.49 6.94 -32.75
C LEU A 231 1.36 5.63 -33.56
N SER A 232 0.84 5.71 -34.79
CA SER A 232 0.56 4.53 -35.62
C SER A 232 1.81 3.74 -36.02
N LYS A 233 2.95 4.42 -36.19
CA LYS A 233 4.23 3.76 -36.51
C LYS A 233 4.86 3.09 -35.31
N ILE A 234 4.67 3.65 -34.12
CA ILE A 234 5.29 3.17 -32.88
C ILE A 234 4.45 2.07 -32.22
N PHE A 235 3.11 2.14 -32.37
CA PHE A 235 2.15 1.28 -31.69
C PHE A 235 1.22 0.51 -32.64
N SER A 236 1.61 0.31 -33.90
CA SER A 236 0.82 -0.34 -34.96
C SER A 236 -0.13 -1.44 -34.45
N LYS A 237 -1.43 -1.31 -34.75
CA LYS A 237 -2.50 -2.25 -34.38
C LYS A 237 -2.13 -3.67 -34.79
N VAL A 238 -2.36 -4.63 -33.88
CA VAL A 238 -2.57 -6.03 -34.28
C VAL A 238 -3.97 -6.05 -34.89
N ASP A 239 -4.11 -6.49 -36.14
CA ASP A 239 -5.40 -6.97 -36.61
C ASP A 239 -5.77 -8.17 -35.74
N ASP A 240 -6.85 -8.06 -34.97
CA ASP A 240 -7.42 -9.18 -34.23
C ASP A 240 -7.76 -10.29 -35.25
N HIS A 241 -7.05 -11.41 -35.20
CA HIS A 241 -7.40 -12.67 -35.85
C HIS A 241 -8.04 -13.61 -34.83
#